data_AF-A0A4Q6GJR2-F1
#
_entry.id   AF-A0A4Q6GJR2-F1
#
_cell.length_a   1.000
_cell.length_b   1.000
_cell.length_c   1.000
_cell.angle_alpha   90.00
_cell.angle_beta   90.00
_cell.angle_gamma   90.00
#
_symmetry.space_group_name_H-M   'P 1'
#
loop_
_entity.id
_entity.type
_entity.pdbx_description
1 polymer ?
#
loop_
_entity_poly.entity_id
_entity_poly.type
_entity_poly.pdbx_seq_one_letter_code
_entity_poly.pdbx_strand_id
1 'polypeptide(L)'
;MISLADQAMRTARTVILLLPLGLACQAAGATQPAESPEVVRVTGLRAIPWKSYRAMRAAMDAHDTYRTLAPHAVFSFGVVLPSGQKLPPNFAMRVRTPDGTEYPVAMEGTLFKLPVLPDDLLDADLVTNLKGVTVKIGILMETPGLPPGMDRLGDLRLTCQIERAINRIEDDLVARLLRPNVCETSKGSYWMAVRLPSDAATLVEGTRTLALERRDQAHRTTYRIPLHDASWGNDTLVDYKYTKPFPAGLTGKRVRFTLKD
;
A
#
# COMPACT_ATOMS: atom_id res chain seq x y z
N MET A 1 13.88 45.27 29.24
CA MET A 1 12.73 45.22 30.15
C MET A 1 12.27 43.77 30.20
N ILE A 2 12.71 43.03 31.20
CA ILE A 2 12.40 41.61 31.42
C ILE A 2 11.36 41.61 32.54
N SER A 3 10.13 41.19 32.24
CA SER A 3 9.08 41.06 33.27
C SER A 3 8.81 39.60 33.53
N LEU A 4 9.26 39.19 34.72
CA LEU A 4 8.89 37.96 35.40
C LEU A 4 7.38 37.96 35.69
N ALA A 5 6.72 36.83 35.46
CA ALA A 5 5.44 36.54 36.11
C ALA A 5 5.41 35.06 36.46
N ASP A 6 5.51 34.85 37.76
CA ASP A 6 5.79 33.63 38.50
C ASP A 6 4.51 32.80 38.71
N GLN A 7 4.68 31.49 38.76
CA GLN A 7 3.64 30.51 39.05
C GLN A 7 3.45 30.40 40.56
N ALA A 8 2.21 30.46 41.07
CA ALA A 8 1.91 29.95 42.41
C ALA A 8 0.44 29.53 42.59
N MET A 9 0.16 28.29 42.19
CA MET A 9 -0.38 27.23 43.05
C MET A 9 -1.03 27.67 44.37
N ARG A 10 -2.36 27.54 44.48
CA ARG A 10 -3.06 27.49 45.78
C ARG A 10 -3.95 26.26 45.87
N THR A 11 -3.63 25.51 46.92
CA THR A 11 -4.22 24.29 47.45
C THR A 11 -5.58 24.58 48.10
N ALA A 12 -6.55 23.68 47.93
CA ALA A 12 -7.78 23.67 48.71
C ALA A 12 -7.87 22.34 49.49
N ARG A 13 -7.87 22.48 50.82
CA ARG A 13 -8.06 21.40 51.81
C ARG A 13 -9.54 21.16 52.08
N THR A 14 -9.92 19.89 52.03
CA THR A 14 -10.73 19.11 52.98
C THR A 14 -11.87 19.81 53.75
N VAL A 15 -13.11 19.31 53.56
CA VAL A 15 -14.14 19.21 54.62
C VAL A 15 -14.88 17.87 54.48
N ILE A 16 -15.25 17.32 55.64
CA ILE A 16 -15.61 15.94 55.98
C ILE A 16 -17.12 15.84 56.33
N LEU A 17 -17.68 14.63 56.17
CA LEU A 17 -18.87 14.02 56.81
C LEU A 17 -20.30 14.39 56.34
N LEU A 18 -21.07 13.39 55.89
CA LEU A 18 -22.11 12.71 56.70
C LEU A 18 -22.90 11.68 55.86
N LEU A 19 -22.94 10.45 56.38
CA LEU A 19 -23.76 9.32 55.93
C LEU A 19 -25.22 9.50 56.40
N PRO A 20 -26.20 8.99 55.64
CA PRO A 20 -27.27 8.22 56.27
C PRO A 20 -27.53 6.87 55.57
N LEU A 21 -27.81 5.86 56.41
CA LEU A 21 -28.33 4.55 56.05
C LEU A 21 -29.69 4.68 55.35
N GLY A 22 -29.84 4.02 54.19
CA GLY A 22 -31.12 3.77 53.53
C GLY A 22 -31.16 2.33 53.04
N LEU A 23 -31.99 1.51 53.70
CA LEU A 23 -32.25 0.10 53.39
C LEU A 23 -33.25 0.03 52.22
N ALA A 24 -32.87 -0.56 51.09
CA ALA A 24 -33.81 -0.94 50.04
C ALA A 24 -33.35 -2.24 49.35
N CYS A 25 -34.23 -3.24 49.39
CA CYS A 25 -34.12 -4.56 48.80
C CYS A 25 -34.27 -4.45 47.27
N GLN A 26 -33.30 -4.91 46.48
CA GLN A 26 -33.50 -5.31 45.09
C GLN A 26 -32.62 -6.52 44.74
N ALA A 27 -33.28 -7.62 44.39
CA ALA A 27 -32.68 -8.74 43.69
C ALA A 27 -32.54 -8.38 42.21
N ALA A 28 -31.33 -8.47 41.66
CA ALA A 28 -31.07 -8.46 40.23
C ALA A 28 -29.85 -9.34 39.96
N GLY A 29 -30.01 -10.34 39.08
CA GLY A 29 -28.96 -11.27 38.71
C GLY A 29 -27.76 -10.54 38.13
N ALA A 30 -26.57 -10.92 38.60
CA ALA A 30 -25.31 -10.48 38.03
C ALA A 30 -25.09 -11.18 36.68
N THR A 31 -25.59 -10.57 35.63
CA THR A 31 -25.08 -10.74 34.27
C THR A 31 -23.61 -10.30 34.28
N GLN A 32 -22.69 -11.21 33.94
CA GLN A 32 -21.27 -10.89 33.73
C GLN A 32 -21.15 -9.72 32.74
N PRO A 33 -20.41 -8.65 33.07
CA PRO A 33 -20.05 -7.65 32.08
C PRO A 33 -19.23 -8.34 30.99
N ALA A 34 -19.78 -8.36 29.78
CA ALA A 34 -19.04 -8.69 28.58
C ALA A 34 -17.80 -7.82 28.53
N GLU A 35 -16.65 -8.47 28.38
CA GLU A 35 -15.34 -7.89 28.18
C GLU A 35 -15.40 -6.96 26.97
N SER A 36 -15.47 -5.65 27.23
CA SER A 36 -15.36 -4.62 26.21
C SER A 36 -14.00 -4.78 25.51
N PRO A 37 -13.93 -4.83 24.17
CA PRO A 37 -12.65 -4.96 23.49
C PRO A 37 -11.77 -3.77 23.86
N GLU A 38 -10.62 -4.07 24.46
CA GLU A 38 -9.60 -3.11 24.84
C GLU A 38 -9.19 -2.32 23.60
N VAL A 39 -9.62 -1.06 23.54
CA VAL A 39 -9.17 -0.11 22.54
C VAL A 39 -7.71 0.21 22.86
N VAL A 40 -6.80 -0.55 22.23
CA VAL A 40 -5.36 -0.29 22.29
C VAL A 40 -5.12 1.13 21.75
N ARG A 41 -4.91 2.10 22.65
CA ARG A 41 -4.45 3.45 22.33
C ARG A 41 -3.00 3.36 21.86
N VAL A 42 -2.81 3.36 20.55
CA VAL A 42 -1.47 3.33 19.96
C VAL A 42 -0.90 4.75 19.90
N THR A 43 0.02 5.05 20.82
CA THR A 43 0.72 6.34 20.86
C THR A 43 1.84 6.37 19.80
N GLY A 44 1.62 7.14 18.73
CA GLY A 44 2.65 7.54 17.76
C GLY A 44 2.42 7.06 16.33
N LEU A 45 1.33 7.50 15.69
CA LEU A 45 1.16 7.32 14.24
C LEU A 45 1.96 8.37 13.48
N ARG A 46 2.61 7.94 12.41
CA ARG A 46 3.33 8.78 11.44
C ARG A 46 2.68 8.65 10.08
N ALA A 47 2.61 9.75 9.34
CA ALA A 47 2.25 9.72 7.93
C ALA A 47 3.24 8.84 7.17
N ILE A 48 2.72 8.01 6.28
CA ILE A 48 3.54 7.32 5.29
C ILE A 48 3.95 8.41 4.30
N PRO A 49 5.25 8.74 4.16
CA PRO A 49 5.66 10.06 3.66
C PRO A 49 5.28 10.41 2.21
N TRP A 50 4.48 9.59 1.51
CA TRP A 50 4.19 9.67 0.08
C TRP A 50 2.85 9.05 -0.34
N LYS A 51 1.91 8.80 0.58
CA LYS A 51 0.65 8.12 0.24
C LYS A 51 -0.54 8.83 0.88
N SER A 52 -1.02 9.86 0.18
CA SER A 52 -2.32 10.44 0.47
C SER A 52 -3.43 9.40 0.30
N TYR A 53 -4.52 9.51 1.08
CA TYR A 53 -5.69 8.67 0.87
C TYR A 53 -6.26 8.86 -0.54
N ARG A 54 -6.24 10.11 -1.05
CA ARG A 54 -6.59 10.47 -2.43
C ARG A 54 -5.86 9.65 -3.49
N ALA A 55 -4.54 9.53 -3.41
CA ALA A 55 -3.78 8.76 -4.38
C ALA A 55 -4.07 7.26 -4.31
N MET A 56 -4.28 6.73 -3.11
CA MET A 56 -4.67 5.34 -2.90
C MET A 56 -6.09 5.06 -3.43
N ARG A 57 -7.01 6.03 -3.32
CA ARG A 57 -8.34 5.95 -3.94
C ARG A 57 -8.27 6.00 -5.47
N ALA A 58 -7.46 6.89 -6.04
CA ALA A 58 -7.22 6.94 -7.48
C ALA A 58 -6.67 5.62 -8.04
N ALA A 59 -5.88 4.88 -7.25
CA ALA A 59 -5.41 3.55 -7.61
C ALA A 59 -6.55 2.52 -7.71
N MET A 60 -7.51 2.55 -6.79
CA MET A 60 -8.71 1.70 -6.83
C MET A 60 -9.60 2.04 -8.02
N ASP A 61 -9.86 3.32 -8.24
CA ASP A 61 -10.69 3.77 -9.38
C ASP A 61 -10.05 3.38 -10.72
N ALA A 62 -8.72 3.48 -10.83
CA ALA A 62 -7.98 3.04 -12.01
C ALA A 62 -8.04 1.52 -12.19
N HIS A 63 -7.91 0.74 -11.12
CA HIS A 63 -8.09 -0.71 -11.19
C HIS A 63 -9.46 -1.06 -11.79
N ASP A 64 -10.53 -0.46 -11.28
CA ASP A 64 -11.89 -0.75 -11.72
C ASP A 64 -12.13 -0.30 -13.17
N THR A 65 -11.60 0.87 -13.54
CA THR A 65 -11.67 1.43 -14.90
C THR A 65 -10.97 0.53 -15.92
N TYR A 66 -9.78 0.02 -15.59
CA TYR A 66 -8.93 -0.73 -16.52
C TYR A 66 -8.94 -2.24 -16.30
N ARG A 67 -9.87 -2.77 -15.50
CA ARG A 67 -9.96 -4.20 -15.14
C ARG A 67 -9.95 -5.16 -16.33
N THR A 68 -10.39 -4.71 -17.50
CA THR A 68 -10.41 -5.52 -18.74
C THR A 68 -9.00 -5.86 -19.24
N LEU A 69 -7.97 -5.14 -18.83
CA LEU A 69 -6.57 -5.49 -19.12
C LEU A 69 -6.14 -6.78 -18.42
N ALA A 70 -6.73 -7.08 -17.26
CA ALA A 70 -6.38 -8.23 -16.45
C ALA A 70 -7.61 -8.74 -15.65
N PRO A 71 -8.62 -9.32 -16.32
CA PRO A 71 -9.94 -9.58 -15.71
C PRO A 71 -9.93 -10.61 -14.57
N HIS A 72 -8.87 -11.42 -14.49
CA HIS A 72 -8.69 -12.44 -13.46
C HIS A 72 -7.65 -12.04 -12.40
N ALA A 73 -7.02 -10.87 -12.53
CA ALA A 73 -6.06 -10.41 -11.54
C ALA A 73 -6.77 -9.89 -10.29
N VAL A 74 -6.25 -10.26 -9.13
CA VAL A 74 -6.66 -9.73 -7.84
C VAL A 74 -5.71 -8.61 -7.44
N PHE A 75 -6.25 -7.41 -7.28
CA PHE A 75 -5.52 -6.25 -6.77
C PHE A 75 -5.47 -6.25 -5.24
N SER A 76 -4.30 -5.98 -4.68
CA SER A 76 -4.12 -5.60 -3.28
C SER A 76 -3.02 -4.56 -3.15
N PHE A 77 -3.09 -3.74 -2.11
CA PHE A 77 -1.92 -2.99 -1.67
C PHE A 77 -1.08 -3.86 -0.75
N GLY A 78 0.19 -3.50 -0.59
CA GLY A 78 0.98 -4.11 0.47
C GLY A 78 2.09 -3.24 1.00
N VAL A 79 2.44 -3.52 2.24
CA VAL A 79 3.55 -2.91 2.95
C VAL A 79 4.83 -3.61 2.55
N VAL A 80 5.78 -2.82 2.08
CA VAL A 80 7.12 -3.28 1.71
C VAL A 80 8.13 -2.75 2.71
N LEU A 81 8.86 -3.69 3.30
CA LEU A 81 9.90 -3.42 4.27
C LEU A 81 11.29 -3.65 3.63
N PRO A 82 12.34 -3.03 4.19
CA PRO A 82 13.71 -3.39 3.85
C PRO A 82 13.97 -4.90 4.01
N SER A 83 14.93 -5.42 3.23
CA SER A 83 15.24 -6.86 3.20
C SER A 83 15.52 -7.41 4.60
N GLY A 84 14.95 -8.59 4.90
CA GLY A 84 15.12 -9.28 6.19
C GLY A 84 14.23 -8.75 7.32
N GLN A 85 13.50 -7.65 7.13
CA GLN A 85 12.58 -7.14 8.15
C GLN A 85 11.18 -7.77 8.04
N LYS A 86 10.48 -7.81 9.17
CA LYS A 86 9.09 -8.27 9.29
C LYS A 86 8.26 -7.19 9.98
N LEU A 87 6.96 -7.18 9.71
CA LEU A 87 6.05 -6.33 10.46
C LEU A 87 6.02 -6.78 11.93
N PRO A 88 6.07 -5.85 12.89
CA PRO A 88 5.90 -6.20 14.29
C PRO A 88 4.46 -6.73 14.53
N PRO A 89 4.23 -7.58 15.54
CA PRO A 89 2.91 -8.19 15.79
C PRO A 89 1.79 -7.18 16.01
N ASN A 90 2.10 -6.00 16.54
CA ASN A 90 1.16 -4.92 16.81
C ASN A 90 1.13 -3.85 15.70
N PHE A 91 1.63 -4.15 14.50
CA PHE A 91 1.58 -3.23 13.38
C PHE A 91 0.14 -2.84 13.05
N ALA A 92 -0.10 -1.54 12.88
CA ALA A 92 -1.41 -1.02 12.53
C ALA A 92 -1.27 0.08 11.47
N MET A 93 -2.22 0.09 10.54
CA MET A 93 -2.43 1.15 9.56
C MET A 93 -3.81 1.77 9.73
N ARG A 94 -3.88 3.07 9.50
CA ARG A 94 -5.11 3.87 9.60
C ARG A 94 -5.15 4.91 8.51
N VAL A 95 -6.36 5.29 8.10
CA VAL A 95 -6.58 6.55 7.37
C VAL A 95 -6.91 7.60 8.43
N ARG A 96 -6.13 8.68 8.48
CA ARG A 96 -6.30 9.77 9.44
C ARG A 96 -6.67 11.06 8.71
N THR A 97 -7.79 11.64 9.08
CA THR A 97 -8.27 12.92 8.54
C THR A 97 -7.55 14.11 9.20
N PRO A 98 -7.61 15.31 8.60
CA PRO A 98 -6.97 16.51 9.17
C PRO A 98 -7.45 16.89 10.57
N ASP A 99 -8.70 16.59 10.92
CA ASP A 99 -9.28 16.81 12.26
C ASP A 99 -8.89 15.73 13.29
N GLY A 100 -8.12 14.71 12.87
CA GLY A 100 -7.61 13.65 13.73
C GLY A 100 -8.50 12.41 13.84
N THR A 101 -9.64 12.37 13.14
CA THR A 101 -10.46 11.15 13.06
C THR A 101 -9.69 10.02 12.36
N GLU A 102 -9.80 8.79 12.87
CA GLU A 102 -9.05 7.63 12.39
C GLU A 102 -9.95 6.47 11.99
N TYR A 103 -9.69 5.94 10.80
CA TYR A 103 -10.37 4.76 10.25
C TYR A 103 -9.38 3.60 10.16
N PRO A 104 -9.69 2.42 10.71
CA PRO A 104 -8.79 1.27 10.67
C PRO A 104 -8.63 0.73 9.24
N VAL A 105 -7.41 0.33 8.90
CA VAL A 105 -7.10 -0.41 7.66
C VAL A 105 -6.86 -1.87 8.03
N ALA A 106 -7.72 -2.76 7.52
CA ALA A 106 -7.60 -4.19 7.76
C ALA A 106 -6.39 -4.76 7.01
N MET A 107 -5.55 -5.51 7.73
CA MET A 107 -4.32 -6.11 7.21
C MET A 107 -4.45 -7.63 7.17
N GLU A 108 -3.89 -8.26 6.15
CA GLU A 108 -3.68 -9.70 6.04
C GLU A 108 -2.19 -9.96 5.77
N GLY A 109 -1.43 -10.29 6.82
CA GLY A 109 0.02 -10.33 6.75
C GLY A 109 0.60 -8.96 6.39
N THR A 110 1.20 -8.83 5.21
CA THR A 110 1.71 -7.54 4.68
C THR A 110 0.76 -6.87 3.67
N LEU A 111 -0.36 -7.52 3.33
CA LEU A 111 -1.31 -7.03 2.34
C LEU A 111 -2.48 -6.33 3.02
N PHE A 112 -3.12 -5.42 2.29
CA PHE A 112 -4.35 -4.77 2.76
C PHE A 112 -5.22 -4.29 1.61
N LYS A 113 -6.50 -4.08 1.94
CA LYS A 113 -7.44 -3.32 1.12
C LYS A 113 -7.69 -1.98 1.77
N LEU A 114 -7.72 -0.93 0.95
CA LEU A 114 -8.03 0.40 1.45
C LEU A 114 -9.54 0.49 1.74
N PRO A 115 -9.95 1.03 2.91
CA PRO A 115 -11.37 1.27 3.18
C PRO A 115 -11.92 2.32 2.21
N VAL A 116 -13.14 2.10 1.72
CA VAL A 116 -13.88 3.09 0.94
C VAL A 116 -14.58 4.03 1.92
N LEU A 117 -14.14 5.28 1.93
CA LEU A 117 -14.66 6.36 2.75
C LEU A 117 -15.37 7.39 1.86
N PRO A 118 -16.25 8.24 2.41
CA PRO A 118 -16.84 9.37 1.70
C PRO A 118 -15.79 10.30 1.04
N ASP A 119 -16.16 10.94 -0.07
CA ASP A 119 -15.22 11.72 -0.91
C ASP A 119 -14.76 13.04 -0.24
N ASP A 120 -15.48 13.54 0.76
CA ASP A 120 -15.05 14.66 1.60
C ASP A 120 -13.84 14.30 2.49
N LEU A 121 -13.53 13.01 2.63
CA LEU A 121 -12.36 12.52 3.38
C LEU A 121 -11.14 12.25 2.48
N LEU A 122 -11.16 12.68 1.21
CA LEU A 122 -10.02 12.46 0.30
C LEU A 122 -8.72 13.13 0.74
N ASP A 123 -8.79 14.22 1.52
CA ASP A 123 -7.63 14.92 2.06
C ASP A 123 -7.03 14.25 3.32
N ALA A 124 -7.48 13.04 3.66
CA ALA A 124 -6.88 12.23 4.70
C ALA A 124 -5.53 11.60 4.27
N ASP A 125 -4.75 11.20 5.27
CA ASP A 125 -3.46 10.55 5.08
C ASP A 125 -3.49 9.09 5.52
N LEU A 126 -2.70 8.26 4.83
CA LEU A 126 -2.39 6.92 5.31
C LEU A 126 -1.27 7.00 6.37
N VAL A 127 -1.55 6.51 7.57
CA VAL A 127 -0.65 6.55 8.71
C VAL A 127 -0.38 5.17 9.29
N THR A 128 0.77 5.00 9.94
CA THR A 128 1.20 3.74 10.58
C THR A 128 1.87 4.00 11.93
N ASN A 129 1.83 3.00 12.82
CA ASN A 129 2.56 3.01 14.09
C ASN A 129 4.00 2.48 14.01
N LEU A 130 4.50 2.13 12.81
CA LEU A 130 5.86 1.64 12.65
C LEU A 130 6.89 2.74 12.92
N LYS A 131 7.83 2.48 13.84
CA LYS A 131 8.89 3.42 14.25
C LYS A 131 10.23 2.99 13.66
N GLY A 132 11.06 3.97 13.27
CA GLY A 132 12.47 3.75 12.88
C GLY A 132 12.67 3.06 11.53
N VAL A 133 11.61 2.81 10.76
CA VAL A 133 11.68 2.16 9.44
C VAL A 133 10.83 2.94 8.45
N THR A 134 11.39 3.20 7.27
CA THR A 134 10.64 3.76 6.14
C THR A 134 9.73 2.69 5.56
N VAL A 135 8.42 2.88 5.71
CA VAL A 135 7.40 2.05 5.06
C VAL A 135 7.22 2.49 3.62
N LYS A 136 7.32 1.54 2.70
CA LYS A 136 6.86 1.73 1.31
C LYS A 136 5.56 1.00 1.11
N ILE A 137 4.64 1.62 0.38
CA ILE A 137 3.43 0.97 -0.09
C ILE A 137 3.62 0.68 -1.57
N GLY A 138 3.28 -0.53 -1.99
CA GLY A 138 3.21 -0.84 -3.40
C GLY A 138 1.94 -1.59 -3.78
N ILE A 139 1.91 -1.99 -5.04
CA ILE A 139 0.77 -2.61 -5.69
C ILE A 139 1.08 -4.09 -5.93
N LEU A 140 0.15 -4.96 -5.61
CA LEU A 140 0.21 -6.37 -5.94
C LEU A 140 -0.93 -6.71 -6.90
N MET A 141 -0.57 -7.36 -8.01
CA MET A 141 -1.51 -8.04 -8.91
C MET A 141 -1.23 -9.53 -8.86
N GLU A 142 -2.23 -10.31 -8.48
CA GLU A 142 -2.17 -11.76 -8.47
C GLU A 142 -3.17 -12.35 -9.46
N THR A 143 -2.67 -12.91 -10.57
CA THR A 143 -3.50 -13.71 -11.48
C THR A 143 -3.42 -15.19 -11.09
N PRO A 144 -4.53 -15.83 -10.70
CA PRO A 144 -4.55 -17.26 -10.41
C PRO A 144 -4.08 -18.10 -11.59
N GLY A 145 -3.31 -19.14 -11.33
CA GLY A 145 -2.83 -20.08 -12.35
C GLY A 145 -1.62 -19.59 -13.18
N LEU A 146 -1.08 -18.40 -12.91
CA LEU A 146 0.13 -17.94 -13.58
C LEU A 146 1.34 -18.83 -13.20
N PRO A 147 2.17 -19.27 -14.17
CA PRO A 147 3.36 -20.05 -13.87
C PRO A 147 4.31 -19.32 -12.90
N PRO A 148 4.98 -20.05 -11.97
CA PRO A 148 5.93 -19.45 -11.06
C PRO A 148 7.04 -18.70 -11.82
N GLY A 149 7.39 -17.52 -11.33
CA GLY A 149 8.46 -16.72 -11.91
C GLY A 149 8.08 -15.94 -13.17
N MET A 150 6.92 -16.18 -13.78
CA MET A 150 6.46 -15.39 -14.93
C MET A 150 5.64 -14.17 -14.48
N ASP A 151 5.48 -13.22 -15.39
CA ASP A 151 4.50 -12.13 -15.31
C ASP A 151 3.56 -12.20 -16.52
N ARG A 152 2.32 -11.72 -16.38
CA ARG A 152 1.38 -11.55 -17.49
C ARG A 152 1.36 -10.11 -17.97
N LEU A 153 1.43 -9.87 -19.27
CA LEU A 153 1.50 -8.53 -19.85
C LEU A 153 0.29 -7.66 -19.48
N GLY A 154 -0.92 -8.24 -19.44
CA GLY A 154 -2.14 -7.58 -18.98
C GLY A 154 -2.02 -7.05 -17.55
N ASP A 155 -1.44 -7.83 -16.63
CA ASP A 155 -1.23 -7.43 -15.24
C ASP A 155 -0.26 -6.24 -15.14
N LEU A 156 0.77 -6.24 -16.00
CA LEU A 156 1.74 -5.14 -16.09
C LEU A 156 1.10 -3.86 -16.66
N ARG A 157 0.26 -4.00 -17.69
CA ARG A 157 -0.49 -2.87 -18.27
C ARG A 157 -1.45 -2.28 -17.24
N LEU A 158 -2.20 -3.12 -16.52
CA LEU A 158 -3.09 -2.67 -15.44
C LEU A 158 -2.30 -1.98 -14.34
N THR A 159 -1.18 -2.56 -13.90
CA THR A 159 -0.29 -1.95 -12.90
C THR A 159 0.19 -0.57 -13.37
N CYS A 160 0.63 -0.43 -14.63
CA CYS A 160 1.05 0.86 -15.19
C CYS A 160 -0.05 1.93 -15.12
N GLN A 161 -1.31 1.56 -15.42
CA GLN A 161 -2.43 2.50 -15.35
C GLN A 161 -2.72 2.95 -13.92
N ILE A 162 -2.63 2.03 -12.97
CA ILE A 162 -2.78 2.32 -11.54
C ILE A 162 -1.64 3.25 -11.07
N GLU A 163 -0.39 2.95 -11.42
CA GLU A 163 0.76 3.79 -11.09
C GLU A 163 0.64 5.20 -11.70
N ARG A 164 0.16 5.30 -12.94
CA ARG A 164 -0.11 6.58 -13.61
C ARG A 164 -1.21 7.38 -12.88
N ALA A 165 -2.26 6.73 -12.40
CA ALA A 165 -3.32 7.39 -11.65
C ALA A 165 -2.81 7.95 -10.31
N ILE A 166 -2.00 7.18 -9.58
CA ILE A 166 -1.31 7.63 -8.35
C ILE A 166 -0.42 8.83 -8.67
N ASN A 167 0.46 8.71 -9.68
CA ASN A 167 1.43 9.75 -10.02
C ASN A 167 0.75 11.06 -10.46
N ARG A 168 -0.44 11.01 -11.06
CA ARG A 168 -1.20 12.23 -11.40
C ARG A 168 -1.67 13.04 -10.19
N ILE A 169 -1.78 12.41 -9.03
CA ILE A 169 -2.12 13.05 -7.76
C ILE A 169 -0.86 13.52 -7.04
N GLU A 170 0.18 12.68 -7.02
CA GLU A 170 1.39 12.89 -6.19
C GLU A 170 2.49 13.72 -6.90
N ASP A 171 2.47 13.81 -8.23
CA ASP A 171 3.41 14.66 -8.96
C ASP A 171 3.01 16.13 -8.89
N ASP A 172 4.00 17.01 -8.78
CA ASP A 172 3.79 18.44 -8.99
C ASP A 172 3.29 18.72 -10.42
N LEU A 173 2.81 19.94 -10.64
CA LEU A 173 2.22 20.34 -11.92
C LEU A 173 3.18 20.14 -13.11
N VAL A 174 4.47 20.43 -12.93
CA VAL A 174 5.47 20.35 -14.01
C VAL A 174 5.74 18.88 -14.35
N ALA A 175 6.01 18.05 -13.34
CA ALA A 175 6.20 16.61 -13.52
C ALA A 175 4.97 15.95 -14.18
N ARG A 176 3.76 16.34 -13.77
CA ARG A 176 2.51 15.83 -14.32
C ARG A 176 2.31 16.18 -15.81
N LEU A 177 2.73 17.37 -16.25
CA LEU A 177 2.63 17.80 -17.65
C LEU A 177 3.69 17.17 -18.55
N LEU A 178 4.89 16.93 -18.03
CA LEU A 178 6.02 16.42 -18.82
C LEU A 178 6.08 14.89 -18.88
N ARG A 179 5.45 14.18 -17.95
CA ARG A 179 5.52 12.71 -17.87
C ARG A 179 4.78 12.08 -19.06
N PRO A 180 5.47 11.33 -19.94
CA PRO A 180 4.82 10.66 -21.06
C PRO A 180 3.92 9.53 -20.56
N ASN A 181 2.84 9.27 -21.30
CA ASN A 181 1.98 8.13 -21.05
C ASN A 181 2.61 6.85 -21.63
N VAL A 182 3.55 6.26 -20.89
CA VAL A 182 4.28 5.05 -21.29
C VAL A 182 3.39 3.79 -21.31
N CYS A 183 2.20 3.84 -20.71
CA CYS A 183 1.26 2.72 -20.71
C CYS A 183 0.58 2.53 -22.08
N GLU A 184 0.33 3.63 -22.80
CA GLU A 184 -0.45 3.64 -24.05
C GLU A 184 0.35 4.12 -25.26
N THR A 185 1.52 4.73 -25.06
CA THR A 185 2.31 5.30 -26.15
C THR A 185 3.72 4.73 -26.18
N SER A 186 4.30 4.68 -27.39
CA SER A 186 5.71 4.33 -27.60
C SER A 186 6.69 5.44 -27.17
N LYS A 187 6.16 6.61 -26.77
CA LYS A 187 6.96 7.72 -26.27
C LYS A 187 7.40 7.41 -24.83
N GLY A 188 8.66 7.05 -24.68
CA GLY A 188 9.24 6.65 -23.39
C GLY A 188 9.36 5.13 -23.27
N SER A 189 9.65 4.64 -22.06
CA SER A 189 9.90 3.22 -21.83
C SER A 189 9.46 2.82 -20.43
N TYR A 190 8.72 1.72 -20.35
CA TYR A 190 8.41 1.08 -19.08
C TYR A 190 9.51 0.07 -18.75
N TRP A 191 10.29 0.37 -17.71
CA TRP A 191 11.38 -0.47 -17.24
C TRP A 191 10.92 -1.25 -16.02
N MET A 192 10.80 -2.56 -16.15
CA MET A 192 10.39 -3.42 -15.05
C MET A 192 11.59 -4.06 -14.39
N ALA A 193 11.76 -3.84 -13.08
CA ALA A 193 12.74 -4.54 -12.27
C ALA A 193 12.30 -5.98 -11.96
N VAL A 194 13.20 -6.94 -12.09
CA VAL A 194 12.90 -8.36 -11.87
C VAL A 194 13.10 -8.76 -10.41
N ARG A 195 12.29 -9.74 -9.97
CA ARG A 195 12.23 -10.21 -8.58
C ARG A 195 13.50 -10.89 -8.08
N LEU A 196 14.20 -11.56 -8.99
CA LEU A 196 15.40 -12.34 -8.76
C LEU A 196 16.38 -12.03 -9.90
N PRO A 197 17.69 -12.20 -9.68
CA PRO A 197 18.65 -12.04 -10.76
C PRO A 197 18.30 -12.96 -11.95
N SER A 198 18.28 -12.39 -13.14
CA SER A 198 17.96 -13.07 -14.39
C SER A 198 18.91 -12.62 -15.50
N ASP A 199 19.21 -13.52 -16.42
CA ASP A 199 20.12 -13.22 -17.53
C ASP A 199 19.38 -12.63 -18.73
N ALA A 200 18.14 -13.07 -18.96
CA ALA A 200 17.31 -12.66 -20.08
C ALA A 200 15.83 -12.65 -19.70
N ALA A 201 15.03 -11.93 -20.47
CA ALA A 201 13.57 -12.00 -20.44
C ALA A 201 13.03 -12.01 -21.87
N THR A 202 11.89 -12.66 -22.08
CA THR A 202 11.27 -12.86 -23.40
C THR A 202 9.76 -12.74 -23.28
N LEU A 203 9.12 -11.99 -24.18
CA LEU A 203 7.66 -12.09 -24.35
C LEU A 203 7.32 -13.36 -25.12
N VAL A 204 6.28 -14.05 -24.67
CA VAL A 204 5.81 -15.31 -25.27
C VAL A 204 4.30 -15.25 -25.47
N GLU A 205 3.86 -15.40 -26.71
CA GLU A 205 2.45 -15.50 -27.10
C GLU A 205 2.29 -16.61 -28.15
N GLY A 206 1.83 -17.78 -27.72
CA GLY A 206 1.81 -18.97 -28.57
C GLY A 206 3.23 -19.30 -29.08
N THR A 207 3.43 -19.24 -30.39
CA THR A 207 4.74 -19.47 -31.04
C THR A 207 5.55 -18.17 -31.24
N ARG A 208 4.95 -17.00 -30.99
CA ARG A 208 5.59 -15.70 -31.20
C ARG A 208 6.41 -15.35 -29.96
N THR A 209 7.65 -14.92 -30.19
CA THR A 209 8.56 -14.49 -29.11
C THR A 209 9.25 -13.17 -29.41
N LEU A 210 9.62 -12.44 -28.36
CA LEU A 210 10.43 -11.23 -28.45
C LEU A 210 11.40 -11.14 -27.27
N ALA A 211 12.70 -11.15 -27.56
CA ALA A 211 13.72 -10.89 -26.55
C ALA A 211 13.61 -9.43 -26.06
N LEU A 212 13.59 -9.26 -24.75
CA LEU A 212 13.45 -7.95 -24.12
C LEU A 212 14.81 -7.29 -23.88
N GLU A 213 14.87 -5.97 -24.10
CA GLU A 213 16.06 -5.17 -23.81
C GLU A 213 16.33 -5.19 -22.30
N ARG A 214 17.52 -5.64 -21.91
CA ARG A 214 18.00 -5.65 -20.52
C ARG A 214 18.77 -4.38 -20.22
N ARG A 215 18.55 -3.82 -19.03
CA ARG A 215 19.44 -2.83 -18.41
C ARG A 215 19.71 -3.20 -16.97
N ASP A 216 20.98 -3.12 -16.58
CA ASP A 216 21.39 -3.23 -15.20
C ASP A 216 21.60 -1.82 -14.63
N GLN A 217 20.85 -1.48 -13.58
CA GLN A 217 20.98 -0.20 -12.89
C GLN A 217 21.30 -0.44 -11.41
N ALA A 218 22.48 0.00 -11.00
CA ALA A 218 23.08 -0.28 -9.70
C ALA A 218 23.05 -1.79 -9.36
N HIS A 219 22.10 -2.24 -8.53
CA HIS A 219 21.94 -3.62 -8.08
C HIS A 219 20.64 -4.27 -8.56
N ARG A 220 19.98 -3.71 -9.58
CA ARG A 220 18.70 -4.21 -10.10
C ARG A 220 18.78 -4.44 -11.61
N THR A 221 18.45 -5.65 -12.03
CA THR A 221 18.20 -5.97 -13.43
C THR A 221 16.79 -5.55 -13.81
N THR A 222 16.69 -4.81 -14.91
CA THR A 222 15.44 -4.31 -15.47
C THR A 222 15.29 -4.73 -16.93
N TYR A 223 14.06 -4.90 -17.38
CA TYR A 223 13.74 -5.14 -18.78
C TYR A 223 12.75 -4.11 -19.32
N ARG A 224 12.92 -3.73 -20.58
CA ARG A 224 12.00 -2.83 -21.28
C ARG A 224 10.75 -3.60 -21.69
N ILE A 225 9.60 -3.27 -21.11
CA ILE A 225 8.33 -3.92 -21.43
C ILE A 225 7.55 -3.05 -22.43
N PRO A 226 7.14 -3.58 -23.59
CA PRO A 226 6.39 -2.83 -24.59
C PRO A 226 4.90 -2.74 -24.23
N LEU A 227 4.56 -2.09 -23.11
CA LEU A 227 3.18 -2.03 -22.62
C LEU A 227 2.18 -1.43 -23.63
N HIS A 228 2.63 -0.46 -24.43
CA HIS A 228 1.82 0.20 -25.46
C HIS A 228 1.57 -0.65 -26.72
N ASP A 229 2.33 -1.72 -26.93
CA ASP A 229 2.27 -2.48 -28.18
C ASP A 229 1.04 -3.41 -28.17
N ALA A 230 -0.07 -2.91 -28.70
CA ALA A 230 -1.34 -3.62 -28.79
C ALA A 230 -1.28 -4.86 -29.71
N SER A 231 -0.18 -5.10 -30.44
CA SER A 231 -0.02 -6.34 -31.21
C SER A 231 0.23 -7.56 -30.31
N TRP A 232 0.57 -7.37 -29.04
CA TRP A 232 0.66 -8.44 -28.03
C TRP A 232 -0.61 -8.45 -27.16
N GLY A 233 -1.27 -9.59 -27.07
CA GLY A 233 -2.44 -9.80 -26.24
C GLY A 233 -2.12 -9.70 -24.75
N ASN A 234 -3.15 -9.44 -23.94
CA ASN A 234 -2.99 -9.29 -22.49
C ASN A 234 -2.54 -10.59 -21.81
N ASP A 235 -2.80 -11.75 -22.40
CA ASP A 235 -2.35 -13.05 -21.87
C ASP A 235 -0.91 -13.43 -22.26
N THR A 236 -0.21 -12.56 -23.00
CA THR A 236 1.22 -12.71 -23.27
C THR A 236 2.00 -12.83 -21.96
N LEU A 237 2.90 -13.80 -21.89
CA LEU A 237 3.75 -14.03 -20.73
C LEU A 237 5.10 -13.33 -20.90
N VAL A 238 5.62 -12.78 -19.81
CA VAL A 238 7.02 -12.43 -19.67
C VAL A 238 7.72 -13.61 -19.01
N ASP A 239 8.48 -14.35 -19.80
CA ASP A 239 9.34 -15.43 -19.32
C ASP A 239 10.73 -14.88 -18.98
N TYR A 240 11.30 -15.35 -17.87
CA TYR A 240 12.60 -14.92 -17.39
C TYR A 240 13.54 -16.11 -17.25
N LYS A 241 14.73 -15.96 -17.83
CA LYS A 241 15.84 -16.88 -17.60
C LYS A 241 16.54 -16.50 -16.30
N TYR A 242 16.03 -16.99 -15.17
CA TYR A 242 16.63 -16.76 -13.85
C TYR A 242 18.00 -17.43 -13.71
N THR A 243 18.92 -16.79 -12.99
CA THR A 243 20.29 -17.35 -12.75
C THR A 243 20.29 -18.50 -11.76
N LYS A 244 19.24 -18.58 -10.93
CA LYS A 244 18.97 -19.68 -10.01
C LYS A 244 17.53 -20.14 -10.22
N PRO A 245 17.21 -21.41 -9.94
CA PRO A 245 15.84 -21.90 -9.99
C PRO A 245 14.90 -21.00 -9.19
N PHE A 246 13.73 -20.72 -9.74
CA PHE A 246 12.73 -19.93 -9.06
C PHE A 246 12.26 -20.69 -7.79
N PRO A 247 12.35 -20.11 -6.59
CA PRO A 247 12.05 -20.83 -5.36
C PRO A 247 10.61 -21.33 -5.31
N ALA A 248 10.43 -22.63 -5.05
CA ALA A 248 9.13 -23.22 -4.78
C ALA A 248 8.56 -22.59 -3.50
N GLY A 249 7.56 -21.72 -3.65
CA GLY A 249 6.96 -20.95 -2.54
C GLY A 249 6.94 -19.43 -2.74
N LEU A 250 7.71 -18.90 -3.70
CA LEU A 250 7.59 -17.49 -4.13
C LEU A 250 6.51 -17.32 -5.22
N THR A 251 5.37 -17.97 -5.07
CA THR A 251 4.26 -17.84 -6.04
C THR A 251 3.62 -16.46 -5.89
N GLY A 252 3.70 -15.62 -6.93
CA GLY A 252 2.84 -14.43 -7.13
C GLY A 252 3.00 -13.26 -6.14
N LYS A 253 3.38 -13.50 -4.90
CA LYS A 253 3.27 -12.56 -3.78
C LYS A 253 4.55 -11.77 -3.57
N ARG A 254 4.79 -10.77 -4.39
CA ARG A 254 5.55 -9.59 -3.92
C ARG A 254 5.01 -8.32 -4.54
N VAL A 255 4.67 -7.41 -3.65
CA VAL A 255 4.24 -6.05 -3.91
C VAL A 255 5.27 -5.37 -4.83
N ARG A 256 4.82 -4.92 -6.01
CA ARG A 256 5.64 -4.10 -6.91
C ARG A 256 5.71 -2.69 -6.34
N PHE A 257 6.93 -2.16 -6.26
CA PHE A 257 7.17 -0.78 -5.84
C PHE A 257 6.61 0.18 -6.88
N THR A 258 5.84 1.18 -6.45
CA THR A 258 5.62 2.37 -7.27
C THR A 258 6.95 3.10 -7.40
N LEU A 259 7.36 3.39 -8.65
CA LEU A 259 8.60 4.08 -8.99
C LEU A 259 8.60 5.53 -8.47
N LYS A 260 8.95 5.73 -7.21
CA LYS A 260 9.57 6.95 -6.69
C LYS A 260 10.34 6.56 -5.41
N ASP A 261 11.61 6.25 -5.62
CA ASP A 261 12.68 6.45 -4.62
C ASP A 261 13.47 7.67 -5.07
#